data_AF-A0AAV1XW89-F1
#
_entry.id   AF-A0AAV1XW89-F1
#
_cell.length_a   1.000
_cell.length_b   1.000
_cell.length_c   1.000
_cell.angle_alpha   90.00
_cell.angle_beta   90.00
_cell.angle_gamma   90.00
#
_symmetry.space_group_name_H-M   'P 1'
#
loop_
_entity.id
_entity.type
_entity.pdbx_description
1 polymer ?
#
loop_
_entity_poly.entity_id
_entity_poly.type
_entity_poly.pdbx_seq_one_letter_code
_entity_poly.pdbx_strand_id
1 'polypeptide(L)'
;MASINEVRFNGLLRFGRCALSNNTLTTTSSSSKEDDMRILIAVLTLPDQYLRRHFLRLIYGSQNPEGAKVDVKFVFCNLTKDDQKVLVALEIMRYDDIIILNCTENMNKGKTSTFFSTLPEIFNETNGNNVPYPPYHYVMKADDDTFVRLNSLVESLKPLPREDLYYGFVIPCGSMDPFKHYMSGMGFVVSWDIVEWIHGSDIPKKHVEGPEDKVFGDWMRWGKRGQNRFNAKWSMYNYPDPPSVCSHELVPNTIAVHLLKNQEKWIHTLNFFNFTRDLKPSKMYHIS
;
A
#
# COMPACT_ATOMS: atom_id res chain seq x y z
N MET A 1 54.17 29.18 20.05
CA MET A 1 53.45 30.39 19.59
C MET A 1 51.99 30.01 19.44
N ALA A 2 51.17 30.36 20.43
CA ALA A 2 50.10 31.37 20.37
C ALA A 2 48.98 31.05 19.36
N SER A 3 47.69 31.22 19.62
CA SER A 3 46.83 31.26 20.81
C SER A 3 45.43 31.34 20.22
N ILE A 4 44.49 30.56 20.76
CA ILE A 4 43.06 30.65 20.47
C ILE A 4 42.53 31.93 21.14
N ASN A 5 41.75 32.73 20.42
CA ASN A 5 41.06 33.89 20.97
C ASN A 5 39.62 33.51 21.34
N GLU A 6 39.35 33.46 22.64
CA GLU A 6 38.04 33.72 23.23
C GLU A 6 37.79 35.24 23.29
N VAL A 7 36.55 35.67 23.07
CA VAL A 7 36.03 36.90 23.68
C VAL A 7 34.60 36.64 24.17
N ARG A 8 34.45 36.69 25.50
CA ARG A 8 33.21 36.88 26.27
C ARG A 8 32.79 38.35 26.23
N PHE A 9 31.48 38.63 26.37
CA PHE A 9 31.05 39.71 27.26
C PHE A 9 29.63 39.49 27.84
N ASN A 10 29.54 39.80 29.13
CA ASN A 10 28.40 39.74 30.07
C ASN A 10 27.22 40.63 29.58
N GLY A 11 25.93 40.42 29.88
CA GLY A 11 25.28 40.01 31.13
C GLY A 11 24.39 41.17 31.61
N LEU A 12 23.07 40.98 31.64
CA LEU A 12 22.17 41.81 32.47
C LEU A 12 20.95 41.00 32.92
N LEU A 13 20.91 40.75 34.22
CA LEU A 13 19.83 40.12 34.97
C LEU A 13 18.70 41.12 35.20
N ARG A 14 17.44 40.68 35.07
CA ARG A 14 16.33 41.30 35.79
C ARG A 14 15.50 40.21 36.46
N PHE A 15 15.55 40.24 37.79
CA PHE A 15 14.79 39.39 38.70
C PHE A 15 13.30 39.74 38.66
N GLY A 16 12.46 38.72 38.61
CA GLY A 16 11.05 38.76 38.96
C GLY A 16 10.63 37.39 39.50
N ARG A 17 10.70 37.21 40.83
CA ARG A 17 10.16 36.06 41.54
C ARG A 17 8.67 36.28 41.78
N CYS A 18 7.82 35.37 41.31
CA CYS A 18 6.57 35.01 41.99
C CYS A 18 6.43 33.50 41.94
N ALA A 19 6.41 32.88 43.12
CA ALA A 19 6.21 31.46 43.34
C ALA A 19 4.71 31.15 43.31
N LEU A 20 4.29 30.19 42.49
CA LEU A 20 3.00 29.52 42.64
C LEU A 20 3.12 28.03 42.24
N SER A 21 2.63 27.21 43.15
CA SER A 21 2.47 25.76 43.23
C SER A 21 2.46 24.95 41.92
N ASN A 22 3.37 23.97 41.83
CA ASN A 22 3.28 22.87 40.87
C ASN A 22 2.09 21.95 41.23
N ASN A 23 0.93 22.19 40.61
CA ASN A 23 0.01 21.10 40.32
C ASN A 23 0.37 20.57 38.93
N THR A 24 1.10 19.47 38.89
CA THR A 24 1.28 18.66 37.68
C THR A 24 -0.08 18.08 37.28
N LEU A 25 -0.81 18.83 36.46
CA LEU A 25 -1.83 18.26 35.60
C LEU A 25 -1.10 17.35 34.61
N THR A 26 -1.17 16.04 34.86
CA THR A 26 -0.93 15.01 33.86
C THR A 26 -1.88 15.27 32.70
N THR A 27 -1.41 16.01 31.71
CA THR A 27 -2.03 16.05 30.40
C THR A 27 -1.73 14.69 29.78
N THR A 28 -2.63 13.73 29.99
CA THR A 28 -2.75 12.59 29.07
C THR A 28 -2.98 13.20 27.70
N SER A 29 -1.90 13.34 26.92
CA SER A 29 -2.00 13.61 25.49
C SER A 29 -2.70 12.40 24.89
N SER A 30 -4.02 12.47 24.79
CA SER A 30 -4.75 11.63 23.85
C SER A 30 -4.19 12.00 22.48
N SER A 31 -3.22 11.21 22.02
CA SER A 31 -2.74 11.21 20.64
C SER A 31 -3.98 11.21 19.76
N SER A 32 -4.28 12.37 19.16
CA SER A 32 -5.40 12.55 18.26
C SER A 32 -5.25 11.54 17.13
N LYS A 33 -6.22 10.64 16.99
CA LYS A 33 -6.33 9.63 15.91
C LYS A 33 -6.50 10.26 14.50
N GLU A 34 -6.29 11.56 14.35
CA GLU A 34 -6.46 12.33 13.11
C GLU A 34 -5.25 12.28 12.16
N ASP A 35 -4.07 11.83 12.61
CA ASP A 35 -2.85 11.73 11.76
C ASP A 35 -2.47 10.28 11.39
N ASP A 36 -3.41 9.33 11.53
CA ASP A 36 -3.15 7.97 11.09
C ASP A 36 -3.04 7.93 9.55
N MET A 37 -1.97 7.32 9.07
CA MET A 37 -1.72 7.16 7.64
C MET A 37 -2.83 6.33 6.99
N ARG A 38 -3.48 6.84 5.93
CA ARG A 38 -4.52 6.11 5.19
C ARG A 38 -3.92 5.47 3.93
N ILE A 39 -4.05 4.16 3.78
CA ILE A 39 -3.54 3.38 2.65
C ILE A 39 -4.70 2.62 2.00
N LEU A 40 -4.86 2.77 0.69
CA LEU A 40 -5.71 1.91 -0.12
C LEU A 40 -4.85 0.83 -0.78
N ILE A 41 -5.11 -0.45 -0.49
CA ILE A 41 -4.54 -1.57 -1.24
C ILE A 41 -5.60 -2.07 -2.22
N ALA A 42 -5.36 -1.82 -3.50
CA ALA A 42 -6.19 -2.33 -4.58
C ALA A 42 -5.61 -3.63 -5.14
N VAL A 43 -6.31 -4.73 -4.86
CA VAL A 43 -5.99 -6.04 -5.39
C VAL A 43 -6.70 -6.20 -6.73
N LEU A 44 -5.95 -6.09 -7.83
CA LEU A 44 -6.47 -6.35 -9.16
C LEU A 44 -6.67 -7.86 -9.34
N THR A 45 -7.90 -8.25 -9.62
CA THR A 45 -8.34 -9.65 -9.70
C THR A 45 -9.33 -9.82 -10.85
N LEU A 46 -9.86 -11.02 -11.09
CA LEU A 46 -10.94 -11.27 -12.06
C LEU A 46 -12.30 -11.48 -11.36
N PRO A 47 -13.43 -11.19 -12.01
CA PRO A 47 -14.76 -11.46 -11.44
C PRO A 47 -14.94 -12.91 -10.96
N ASP A 48 -14.42 -13.88 -11.73
CA ASP A 48 -14.54 -15.32 -11.42
C ASP A 48 -13.65 -15.78 -10.24
N GLN A 49 -12.74 -14.94 -9.73
CA GLN A 49 -11.81 -15.27 -8.65
C GLN A 49 -12.41 -15.06 -7.24
N TYR A 50 -13.69 -15.37 -7.04
CA TYR A 50 -14.38 -15.14 -5.75
C TYR A 50 -13.80 -15.97 -4.60
N LEU A 51 -13.37 -17.22 -4.85
CA LEU A 51 -12.71 -18.04 -3.83
C LEU A 51 -11.36 -17.44 -3.41
N ARG A 52 -10.60 -16.92 -4.38
CA ARG A 52 -9.34 -16.21 -4.11
C ARG A 52 -9.59 -14.96 -3.28
N ARG A 53 -10.55 -14.12 -3.65
CA ARG A 53 -10.94 -12.94 -2.87
C ARG A 53 -11.36 -13.31 -1.45
N HIS A 54 -12.22 -14.31 -1.30
CA HIS A 54 -12.65 -14.78 0.02
C HIS A 54 -11.47 -15.23 0.88
N PHE A 55 -10.54 -16.00 0.33
CA PHE A 55 -9.31 -16.39 1.02
C PHE A 55 -8.46 -15.17 1.41
N LEU A 56 -8.27 -14.21 0.51
CA LEU A 56 -7.54 -12.98 0.79
C LEU A 56 -8.19 -12.13 1.89
N ARG A 57 -9.53 -12.10 1.99
CA ARG A 57 -10.24 -11.43 3.11
C ARG A 57 -9.86 -12.03 4.46
N LEU A 58 -9.68 -13.35 4.54
CA LEU A 58 -9.23 -14.01 5.78
C LEU A 58 -7.81 -13.59 6.16
N ILE A 59 -6.93 -13.42 5.16
CA ILE A 59 -5.52 -13.02 5.36
C ILE A 59 -5.40 -11.55 5.72
N TYR A 60 -6.08 -10.66 5.02
CA TYR A 60 -6.00 -9.22 5.30
C TYR A 60 -6.80 -8.86 6.56
N GLY A 61 -7.94 -9.50 6.78
CA GLY A 61 -8.78 -9.29 7.97
C GLY A 61 -8.21 -9.86 9.27
N SER A 62 -7.17 -10.70 9.22
CA SER A 62 -6.46 -11.18 10.42
C SER A 62 -5.30 -10.28 10.84
N GLN A 63 -4.96 -9.25 10.06
CA GLN A 63 -3.88 -8.32 10.34
C GLN A 63 -4.42 -7.04 10.96
N ASN A 64 -3.73 -6.53 11.98
CA ASN A 64 -4.05 -5.27 12.64
C ASN A 64 -2.86 -4.30 12.48
N PRO A 65 -2.82 -3.48 11.42
CA PRO A 65 -1.74 -2.53 11.22
C PRO A 65 -1.73 -1.42 12.29
N GLU A 66 -0.57 -1.08 12.84
CA GLU A 66 -0.41 -0.02 13.84
C GLU A 66 0.01 1.33 13.22
N GLY A 67 -0.72 2.41 13.55
CA GLY A 67 -0.42 3.77 13.07
C GLY A 67 -0.84 4.04 11.63
N ALA A 68 -1.73 3.21 11.08
CA ALA A 68 -2.33 3.41 9.77
C ALA A 68 -3.71 2.77 9.66
N LYS A 69 -4.62 3.42 8.93
CA LYS A 69 -5.84 2.80 8.41
C LYS A 69 -5.52 2.20 7.04
N VAL A 70 -5.67 0.89 6.91
CA VAL A 70 -5.45 0.18 5.64
C VAL A 70 -6.77 -0.40 5.16
N ASP A 71 -7.26 0.10 4.03
CA ASP A 71 -8.44 -0.43 3.35
C ASP A 71 -8.00 -1.30 2.17
N VAL A 72 -8.48 -2.54 2.10
CA VAL A 72 -8.23 -3.46 0.98
C VAL A 72 -9.48 -3.52 0.11
N LYS A 73 -9.33 -3.26 -1.20
CA LYS A 73 -10.42 -3.34 -2.19
C LYS A 73 -10.03 -4.29 -3.32
N PHE A 74 -10.97 -5.10 -3.78
CA PHE A 74 -10.80 -5.98 -4.93
C PHE A 74 -11.34 -5.31 -6.18
N VAL A 75 -10.51 -5.27 -7.23
CA VAL A 75 -10.77 -4.45 -8.41
C VAL A 75 -10.81 -5.31 -9.67
N PHE A 76 -11.91 -5.21 -10.41
CA PHE A 76 -12.10 -5.84 -11.72
C PHE A 76 -12.99 -4.99 -12.63
N CYS A 77 -12.98 -5.29 -13.93
CA CYS A 77 -13.82 -4.65 -14.91
C CYS A 77 -15.26 -5.21 -14.88
N ASN A 78 -16.09 -4.79 -15.83
CA ASN A 78 -17.52 -5.14 -15.89
C ASN A 78 -17.79 -6.66 -15.83
N LEU A 79 -18.88 -7.01 -15.14
CA LEU A 79 -19.39 -8.38 -15.08
C LEU A 79 -20.04 -8.77 -16.40
N THR A 80 -19.66 -9.92 -16.96
CA THR A 80 -20.13 -10.38 -18.28
C THR A 80 -20.99 -11.63 -18.21
N LYS A 81 -21.03 -12.31 -17.07
CA LYS A 81 -21.81 -13.54 -16.85
C LYS A 81 -22.86 -13.36 -15.75
N ASP A 82 -23.93 -14.14 -15.78
CA ASP A 82 -25.02 -14.01 -14.81
C ASP A 82 -24.66 -14.56 -13.43
N ASP A 83 -23.85 -15.61 -13.35
CA ASP A 83 -23.30 -16.14 -12.09
C ASP A 83 -22.42 -15.11 -11.38
N GLN A 84 -21.58 -14.37 -12.13
CA GLN A 84 -20.78 -13.27 -11.61
C GLN A 84 -21.66 -12.19 -10.96
N LYS A 85 -22.77 -11.80 -11.59
CA LYS A 85 -23.69 -10.78 -11.04
C LYS A 85 -24.25 -11.22 -9.69
N VAL A 86 -24.64 -12.48 -9.55
CA VAL A 86 -25.17 -13.02 -8.29
C VAL A 86 -24.08 -13.10 -7.21
N LEU A 87 -22.94 -13.72 -7.52
CA LEU A 87 -21.88 -13.96 -6.55
C LEU A 87 -21.20 -12.66 -6.10
N VAL A 88 -20.92 -11.75 -7.04
CA VAL A 88 -20.32 -10.45 -6.72
C VAL A 88 -21.30 -9.56 -5.97
N ALA A 89 -22.61 -9.59 -6.28
CA ALA A 89 -23.59 -8.86 -5.49
C ALA A 89 -23.62 -9.32 -4.03
N LEU A 90 -23.53 -10.63 -3.77
CA LEU A 90 -23.41 -11.16 -2.41
C LEU A 90 -22.14 -10.68 -1.70
N GLU A 91 -21.01 -10.61 -2.42
CA GLU A 91 -19.77 -10.05 -1.89
C GLU A 91 -19.92 -8.57 -1.53
N ILE A 92 -20.50 -7.76 -2.42
CA ILE A 92 -20.74 -6.33 -2.21
C ILE A 92 -21.62 -6.12 -0.97
N MET A 93 -22.76 -6.84 -0.88
CA MET A 93 -23.68 -6.74 0.25
C MET A 93 -23.03 -7.09 1.59
N ARG A 94 -22.04 -7.99 1.59
CA ARG A 94 -21.45 -8.52 2.82
C ARG A 94 -20.20 -7.76 3.28
N TYR A 95 -19.37 -7.32 2.33
CA TYR A 95 -18.02 -6.88 2.63
C TYR A 95 -17.73 -5.43 2.21
N ASP A 96 -18.54 -4.85 1.33
CA ASP A 96 -18.35 -3.47 0.83
C ASP A 96 -16.92 -3.21 0.32
N ASP A 97 -16.27 -4.21 -0.29
CA ASP A 97 -14.85 -4.20 -0.64
C ASP A 97 -14.56 -4.43 -2.12
N ILE A 98 -15.57 -4.26 -2.98
CA ILE A 98 -15.47 -4.45 -4.43
C ILE A 98 -15.49 -3.10 -5.15
N ILE A 99 -14.59 -2.92 -6.12
CA ILE A 99 -14.65 -1.84 -7.12
C ILE A 99 -14.84 -2.48 -8.50
N ILE A 100 -15.96 -2.19 -9.15
CA ILE A 100 -16.22 -2.59 -10.54
C ILE A 100 -15.93 -1.40 -11.44
N LEU A 101 -14.92 -1.55 -12.29
CA LEU A 101 -14.50 -0.54 -13.25
C LEU A 101 -15.31 -0.64 -14.54
N ASN A 102 -15.62 0.51 -15.14
CA ASN A 102 -16.28 0.55 -16.43
C ASN A 102 -15.30 0.28 -17.59
N CYS A 103 -14.92 -0.98 -17.74
CA CYS A 103 -14.03 -1.48 -18.79
C CYS A 103 -14.38 -2.92 -19.19
N THR A 104 -13.75 -3.42 -20.24
CA THR A 104 -13.69 -4.86 -20.53
C THR A 104 -12.50 -5.47 -19.79
N GLU A 105 -12.71 -6.61 -19.12
CA GLU A 105 -11.65 -7.27 -18.34
C GLU A 105 -10.41 -7.58 -19.19
N ASN A 106 -9.25 -7.14 -18.70
CA ASN A 106 -7.97 -7.25 -19.40
C ASN A 106 -6.80 -7.06 -18.43
N MET A 107 -5.63 -7.57 -18.80
CA MET A 107 -4.37 -7.30 -18.11
C MET A 107 -3.61 -6.13 -18.76
N ASN A 108 -3.47 -6.18 -20.09
CA ASN A 108 -2.52 -5.35 -20.85
C ASN A 108 -3.19 -4.32 -21.78
N LYS A 109 -4.48 -4.02 -21.58
CA LYS A 109 -5.28 -3.12 -22.44
C LYS A 109 -5.97 -2.02 -21.62
N GLY A 110 -5.25 -1.51 -20.61
CA GLY A 110 -5.66 -0.30 -19.89
C GLY A 110 -6.46 -0.49 -18.60
N LYS A 111 -6.68 -1.70 -18.07
CA LYS A 111 -7.33 -1.87 -16.76
C LYS A 111 -6.66 -1.05 -15.64
N THR A 112 -5.33 -1.05 -15.57
CA THR A 112 -4.57 -0.24 -14.60
C THR A 112 -4.79 1.25 -14.81
N SER A 113 -4.88 1.71 -16.07
CA SER A 113 -5.19 3.11 -16.37
C SER A 113 -6.58 3.47 -15.87
N THR A 114 -7.59 2.67 -16.23
CA THR A 114 -8.99 2.86 -15.81
C THR A 114 -9.10 2.88 -14.28
N PHE A 115 -8.43 1.95 -13.60
CA PHE A 115 -8.40 1.90 -12.14
C PHE A 115 -7.94 3.22 -11.54
N PHE A 116 -6.71 3.66 -11.84
CA PHE A 116 -6.16 4.88 -11.25
C PHE A 116 -6.94 6.14 -11.68
N SER A 117 -7.40 6.21 -12.93
CA SER A 117 -8.14 7.39 -13.40
C SER A 117 -9.52 7.53 -12.76
N THR A 118 -10.15 6.44 -12.32
CA THR A 118 -11.51 6.49 -11.74
C THR A 118 -11.49 6.70 -10.22
N LEU A 119 -10.35 6.50 -9.55
CA LEU A 119 -10.25 6.66 -8.09
C LEU A 119 -10.69 8.04 -7.57
N PRO A 120 -10.29 9.18 -8.19
CA PRO A 120 -10.74 10.48 -7.71
C PRO A 120 -12.25 10.66 -7.82
N GLU A 121 -12.92 10.11 -8.84
CA GLU A 121 -14.39 10.17 -8.96
C GLU A 121 -15.04 9.38 -7.81
N ILE A 122 -14.59 8.14 -7.56
CA ILE A 122 -15.14 7.27 -6.51
C ILE A 122 -15.01 7.90 -5.11
N PHE A 123 -13.84 8.47 -4.81
CA PHE A 123 -13.49 8.91 -3.46
C PHE A 123 -13.64 10.41 -3.22
N ASN A 124 -13.78 11.25 -4.26
CA ASN A 124 -14.11 12.67 -4.08
C ASN A 124 -15.62 12.90 -4.04
N GLU A 125 -16.44 12.11 -4.75
CA GLU A 125 -17.90 12.27 -4.73
C GLU A 125 -18.54 11.78 -3.42
N THR A 126 -17.88 10.88 -2.71
CA THR A 126 -18.29 10.41 -1.38
C THR A 126 -18.01 11.40 -0.25
N ASN A 127 -17.46 12.59 -0.58
CA ASN A 127 -17.24 13.69 0.35
C ASN A 127 -18.57 14.36 0.76
N GLY A 128 -19.32 13.71 1.66
CA GLY A 128 -20.04 14.48 2.67
C GLY A 128 -19.05 15.34 3.45
N ASN A 129 -19.48 16.48 4.00
CA ASN A 129 -18.63 17.54 4.60
C ASN A 129 -17.63 17.12 5.71
N ASN A 130 -17.45 15.83 6.02
CA ASN A 130 -16.65 15.30 7.14
C ASN A 130 -15.58 14.25 6.75
N VAL A 131 -15.27 14.00 5.47
CA VAL A 131 -14.21 13.06 5.09
C VAL A 131 -12.86 13.79 4.93
N PRO A 132 -11.76 13.32 5.56
CA PRO A 132 -10.45 13.95 5.42
C PRO A 132 -9.91 13.91 3.98
N TYR A 133 -9.33 15.02 3.52
CA TYR A 133 -8.60 15.08 2.24
C TYR A 133 -7.08 15.03 2.48
N PRO A 134 -6.31 14.27 1.68
CA PRO A 134 -6.79 13.34 0.66
C PRO A 134 -7.48 12.12 1.30
N PRO A 135 -8.39 11.42 0.59
CA PRO A 135 -9.08 10.25 1.13
C PRO A 135 -8.07 9.17 1.57
N TYR A 136 -6.98 9.00 0.81
CA TYR A 136 -5.83 8.18 1.16
C TYR A 136 -4.54 8.97 0.97
N HIS A 137 -3.51 8.69 1.76
CA HIS A 137 -2.17 9.23 1.50
C HIS A 137 -1.45 8.40 0.43
N TYR A 138 -1.68 7.08 0.45
CA TYR A 138 -1.01 6.12 -0.43
C TYR A 138 -2.00 5.16 -1.07
N VAL A 139 -1.75 4.80 -2.33
CA VAL A 139 -2.50 3.78 -3.08
C VAL A 139 -1.53 2.73 -3.58
N MET A 140 -1.74 1.48 -3.18
CA MET A 140 -1.00 0.32 -3.65
C MET A 140 -1.80 -0.43 -4.73
N LYS A 141 -1.17 -0.74 -5.86
CA LYS A 141 -1.63 -1.81 -6.77
C LYS A 141 -0.96 -3.11 -6.34
N ALA A 142 -1.73 -4.18 -6.21
CA ALA A 142 -1.23 -5.53 -5.98
C ALA A 142 -2.02 -6.54 -6.83
N ASP A 143 -1.40 -7.69 -7.09
CA ASP A 143 -2.06 -8.81 -7.76
C ASP A 143 -2.69 -9.76 -6.74
N ASP A 144 -3.67 -10.57 -7.16
CA ASP A 144 -4.38 -11.51 -6.27
C ASP A 144 -3.52 -12.72 -5.82
N ASP A 145 -2.31 -12.84 -6.32
CA ASP A 145 -1.29 -13.81 -5.91
C ASP A 145 -0.09 -13.16 -5.20
N THR A 146 -0.26 -11.91 -4.76
CA THR A 146 0.69 -11.20 -3.90
C THR A 146 0.21 -11.22 -2.45
N PHE A 147 1.04 -11.75 -1.56
CA PHE A 147 0.84 -11.61 -0.12
C PHE A 147 1.52 -10.33 0.37
N VAL A 148 0.78 -9.47 1.06
CA VAL A 148 1.30 -8.24 1.66
C VAL A 148 1.17 -8.30 3.18
N ARG A 149 2.27 -8.05 3.89
CA ARG A 149 2.30 -7.89 5.35
C ARG A 149 2.03 -6.43 5.71
N LEU A 150 0.83 -6.15 6.22
CA LEU A 150 0.32 -4.79 6.42
C LEU A 150 1.19 -3.97 7.38
N ASN A 151 1.60 -4.54 8.51
CA ASN A 151 2.50 -3.85 9.46
C ASN A 151 3.84 -3.52 8.80
N SER A 152 4.45 -4.46 8.07
CA SER A 152 5.72 -4.20 7.38
C SER A 152 5.60 -3.10 6.32
N LEU A 153 4.50 -3.08 5.57
CA LEU A 153 4.22 -2.03 4.58
C LEU A 153 4.05 -0.66 5.26
N VAL A 154 3.30 -0.62 6.37
CA VAL A 154 3.07 0.61 7.13
C VAL A 154 4.38 1.16 7.69
N GLU A 155 5.20 0.32 8.33
CA GLU A 155 6.52 0.75 8.84
C GLU A 155 7.45 1.24 7.72
N SER A 156 7.40 0.64 6.53
CA SER A 156 8.26 1.06 5.42
C SER A 156 7.83 2.38 4.79
N LEU A 157 6.53 2.74 4.87
CA LEU A 157 5.98 3.97 4.32
C LEU A 157 6.02 5.14 5.31
N LYS A 158 6.05 4.90 6.62
CA LYS A 158 6.12 5.94 7.67
C LYS A 158 7.18 7.03 7.44
N PRO A 159 8.43 6.71 7.05
CA PRO A 159 9.46 7.74 6.85
C PRO A 159 9.42 8.38 5.46
N LEU A 160 8.54 7.94 4.56
CA LEU A 160 8.51 8.36 3.17
C LEU A 160 7.59 9.57 2.95
N PRO A 161 7.85 10.39 1.91
CA PRO A 161 7.02 11.55 1.61
C PRO A 161 5.64 11.13 1.10
N ARG A 162 4.61 11.92 1.48
CA ARG A 162 3.22 11.73 1.06
C ARG A 162 2.88 12.35 -0.30
N GLU A 163 3.87 12.92 -0.99
CA GLU A 163 3.73 13.59 -2.30
C GLU A 163 4.73 13.04 -3.32
N ASP A 164 4.31 12.95 -4.58
CA ASP A 164 5.08 12.45 -5.72
C ASP A 164 5.84 11.13 -5.46
N LEU A 165 5.31 10.29 -4.57
CA LEU A 165 5.90 9.03 -4.15
C LEU A 165 5.69 7.96 -5.22
N TYR A 166 6.75 7.23 -5.59
CA TYR A 166 6.64 5.98 -6.33
C TYR A 166 7.54 4.91 -5.71
N TYR A 167 6.92 3.94 -5.04
CA TYR A 167 7.59 2.95 -4.20
C TYR A 167 7.29 1.52 -4.64
N GLY A 168 8.30 0.66 -4.66
CA GLY A 168 8.13 -0.77 -5.00
C GLY A 168 9.43 -1.45 -5.35
N PHE A 169 9.36 -2.62 -5.99
CA PHE A 169 10.54 -3.39 -6.42
C PHE A 169 10.99 -2.99 -7.82
N VAL A 170 12.16 -2.36 -7.96
CA VAL A 170 12.61 -1.88 -9.29
C VAL A 170 13.04 -2.99 -10.24
N ILE A 171 12.65 -2.88 -11.51
CA ILE A 171 13.14 -3.71 -12.63
C ILE A 171 14.23 -2.94 -13.40
N PRO A 172 15.33 -3.61 -13.80
CA PRO A 172 15.61 -5.04 -13.73
C PRO A 172 16.02 -5.50 -12.33
N CYS A 173 15.89 -6.79 -12.06
CA CYS A 173 16.05 -7.35 -10.71
C CYS A 173 17.47 -7.16 -10.12
N GLY A 174 18.50 -7.08 -10.97
CA GLY A 174 19.87 -6.77 -10.54
C GLY A 174 20.15 -5.28 -10.24
N SER A 175 19.23 -4.36 -10.52
CA SER A 175 19.43 -2.92 -10.26
C SER A 175 18.96 -2.54 -8.86
N MET A 176 19.76 -1.75 -8.13
CA MET A 176 19.31 -1.08 -6.89
C MET A 176 18.85 0.35 -7.12
N ASP A 177 19.13 0.93 -8.30
CA ASP A 177 18.70 2.28 -8.68
C ASP A 177 17.17 2.32 -8.90
N PRO A 178 16.40 3.06 -8.06
CA PRO A 178 14.96 3.17 -8.20
C PRO A 178 14.52 3.84 -9.51
N PHE A 179 15.37 4.65 -10.15
CA PHE A 179 15.04 5.38 -11.38
C PHE A 179 15.27 4.59 -12.67
N LYS A 180 15.74 3.33 -12.57
CA LYS A 180 16.18 2.55 -13.73
C LYS A 180 15.07 2.34 -14.78
N HIS A 181 14.03 1.58 -14.45
CA HIS A 181 12.88 1.42 -15.34
C HIS A 181 11.54 1.71 -14.64
N TYR A 182 11.00 0.71 -13.96
CA TYR A 182 9.66 0.73 -13.37
C TYR A 182 9.62 -0.17 -12.13
N MET A 183 8.60 -0.02 -11.30
CA MET A 183 8.34 -0.92 -10.17
C MET A 183 7.54 -2.13 -10.65
N SER A 184 7.93 -3.34 -10.27
CA SER A 184 7.39 -4.60 -10.77
C SER A 184 5.95 -4.89 -10.32
N GLY A 185 5.32 -5.88 -10.96
CA GLY A 185 4.01 -6.44 -10.62
C GLY A 185 3.94 -7.18 -9.28
N MET A 186 5.04 -7.22 -8.51
CA MET A 186 5.00 -7.61 -7.08
C MET A 186 4.15 -6.65 -6.23
N GLY A 187 3.76 -5.53 -6.83
CA GLY A 187 3.01 -4.45 -6.24
C GLY A 187 3.84 -3.17 -6.18
N PHE A 188 3.16 -2.04 -6.30
CA PHE A 188 3.77 -0.73 -6.16
C PHE A 188 2.80 0.24 -5.50
N VAL A 189 3.37 1.24 -4.84
CA VAL A 189 2.65 2.27 -4.10
C VAL A 189 2.92 3.62 -4.74
N VAL A 190 1.87 4.42 -4.88
CA VAL A 190 1.98 5.83 -5.25
C VAL A 190 1.25 6.72 -4.24
N SER A 191 1.68 7.97 -4.13
CA SER A 191 0.94 8.98 -3.37
C SER A 191 -0.33 9.43 -4.09
N TRP A 192 -1.27 10.00 -3.35
CA TRP A 192 -2.57 10.42 -3.89
C TRP A 192 -2.47 11.50 -4.98
N ASP A 193 -1.52 12.42 -4.90
CA ASP A 193 -1.31 13.45 -5.92
C ASP A 193 -0.91 12.85 -7.29
N ILE A 194 -0.25 11.70 -7.32
CA ILE A 194 -0.01 10.94 -8.57
C ILE A 194 -1.32 10.38 -9.11
N VAL A 195 -2.21 9.89 -8.25
CA VAL A 195 -3.54 9.39 -8.65
C VAL A 195 -4.36 10.51 -9.30
N GLU A 196 -4.39 11.68 -8.68
CA GLU A 196 -5.06 12.87 -9.22
C GLU A 196 -4.43 13.32 -10.54
N TRP A 197 -3.10 13.29 -10.63
CA TRP A 197 -2.40 13.55 -11.89
C TRP A 197 -2.80 12.54 -12.98
N ILE A 198 -2.91 11.24 -12.68
CA ILE A 198 -3.32 10.23 -13.67
C ILE A 198 -4.73 10.51 -14.20
N HIS A 199 -5.66 10.87 -13.31
CA HIS A 199 -7.03 11.22 -13.68
C HIS A 199 -7.09 12.43 -14.64
N GLY A 200 -6.36 13.50 -14.32
CA GLY A 200 -6.34 14.74 -15.10
C GLY A 200 -5.42 14.74 -16.32
N SER A 201 -4.48 13.80 -16.44
CA SER A 201 -3.43 13.82 -17.46
C SER A 201 -3.79 13.07 -18.74
N ASP A 202 -3.36 13.63 -19.87
CA ASP A 202 -3.42 12.98 -21.18
C ASP A 202 -2.38 11.86 -21.36
N ILE A 203 -1.30 11.87 -20.57
CA ILE A 203 -0.17 10.95 -20.76
C ILE A 203 -0.60 9.50 -20.52
N PRO A 204 -1.22 9.14 -19.38
CA PRO A 204 -1.73 7.77 -19.17
C PRO A 204 -2.78 7.37 -20.22
N LYS A 205 -3.67 8.29 -20.59
CA LYS A 205 -4.76 8.04 -21.55
C LYS A 205 -4.26 7.65 -22.95
N LYS A 206 -3.10 8.17 -23.36
CA LYS A 206 -2.52 7.94 -24.70
C LYS A 206 -1.63 6.69 -24.79
N HIS A 207 -1.33 6.03 -23.67
CA HIS A 207 -0.44 4.87 -23.64
C HIS A 207 -0.91 3.84 -22.63
N VAL A 208 -1.88 3.00 -23.00
CA VAL A 208 -2.50 2.04 -22.07
C VAL A 208 -2.20 0.58 -22.39
N GLU A 209 -1.52 0.32 -23.51
CA GLU A 209 -1.28 -1.03 -24.02
C GLU A 209 0.13 -1.54 -23.70
N GLY A 210 0.21 -2.80 -23.26
CA GLY A 210 1.45 -3.49 -22.90
C GLY A 210 1.43 -4.03 -21.47
N PRO A 211 2.55 -4.63 -21.00
CA PRO A 211 2.68 -5.05 -19.61
C PRO A 211 2.43 -3.87 -18.67
N GLU A 212 1.46 -4.00 -17.78
CA GLU A 212 0.82 -2.90 -17.09
C GLU A 212 1.78 -2.13 -16.17
N ASP A 213 2.69 -2.81 -15.48
CA ASP A 213 3.63 -2.13 -14.58
C ASP A 213 4.71 -1.37 -15.36
N LYS A 214 5.10 -1.89 -16.54
CA LYS A 214 6.01 -1.19 -17.45
C LYS A 214 5.34 0.06 -18.00
N VAL A 215 4.09 -0.08 -18.45
CA VAL A 215 3.27 1.04 -18.95
C VAL A 215 3.14 2.12 -17.87
N PHE A 216 2.86 1.74 -16.63
CA PHE A 216 2.80 2.67 -15.50
C PHE A 216 4.13 3.41 -15.29
N GLY A 217 5.26 2.70 -15.33
CA GLY A 217 6.58 3.32 -15.22
C GLY A 217 6.91 4.27 -16.38
N ASP A 218 6.44 3.96 -17.59
CA ASP A 218 6.53 4.86 -18.76
C ASP A 218 5.73 6.15 -18.50
N TRP A 219 4.54 6.09 -17.90
CA TRP A 219 3.79 7.29 -17.50
C TRP A 219 4.55 8.16 -16.51
N MET A 220 5.12 7.56 -15.46
CA MET A 220 5.90 8.30 -14.46
C MET A 220 7.08 9.02 -15.13
N ARG A 221 7.79 8.33 -16.02
CA ARG A 221 8.92 8.87 -16.77
C ARG A 221 8.52 10.04 -17.66
N TRP A 222 7.48 9.88 -18.47
CA TRP A 222 7.06 10.91 -19.42
C TRP A 222 6.36 12.09 -18.75
N GLY A 223 5.59 11.82 -17.70
CA GLY A 223 4.93 12.82 -16.88
C GLY A 223 5.85 13.55 -15.91
N LYS A 224 7.13 13.12 -15.80
CA LYS A 224 8.09 13.59 -14.79
C LYS A 224 7.53 13.49 -13.36
N ARG A 225 6.76 12.45 -13.09
CA ARG A 225 6.18 12.11 -11.77
C ARG A 225 6.94 10.98 -11.09
N GLY A 226 6.67 10.78 -9.81
CA GLY A 226 7.33 9.76 -9.01
C GLY A 226 8.81 10.08 -8.83
N GLN A 227 9.16 11.34 -8.54
CA GLN A 227 10.52 11.78 -8.25
C GLN A 227 10.94 11.40 -6.82
N ASN A 228 9.98 11.28 -5.91
CA ASN A 228 10.20 10.63 -4.62
C ASN A 228 10.14 9.11 -4.80
N ARG A 229 11.16 8.56 -5.47
CA ARG A 229 11.20 7.17 -5.92
C ARG A 229 12.03 6.30 -4.99
N PHE A 230 11.44 5.25 -4.45
CA PHE A 230 12.09 4.40 -3.45
C PHE A 230 12.00 2.92 -3.82
N ASN A 231 13.13 2.22 -3.68
CA ASN A 231 13.24 0.80 -3.95
C ASN A 231 12.97 -0.02 -2.68
N ALA A 232 12.09 -1.01 -2.76
CA ALA A 232 11.70 -1.89 -1.66
C ALA A 232 12.56 -3.17 -1.55
N LYS A 233 13.62 -3.30 -2.36
CA LYS A 233 14.55 -4.43 -2.25
C LYS A 233 15.29 -4.40 -0.91
N TRP A 234 15.38 -5.52 -0.17
CA TRP A 234 14.99 -6.90 -0.50
C TRP A 234 13.74 -7.37 0.27
N SER A 235 12.84 -6.45 0.61
CA SER A 235 11.63 -6.74 1.39
C SER A 235 10.41 -7.10 0.51
N MET A 236 10.48 -6.86 -0.80
CA MET A 236 9.50 -7.35 -1.77
C MET A 236 10.22 -8.29 -2.74
N TYR A 237 9.65 -9.46 -3.04
CA TYR A 237 10.30 -10.43 -3.93
C TYR A 237 9.31 -11.50 -4.43
N ASN A 238 9.71 -12.21 -5.49
CA ASN A 238 9.00 -13.39 -5.96
C ASN A 238 9.24 -14.57 -5.01
N TYR A 239 8.24 -15.43 -4.85
CA TYR A 239 8.36 -16.69 -4.11
C TYR A 239 9.60 -17.50 -4.58
N PRO A 240 10.36 -18.14 -3.67
CA PRO A 240 11.64 -18.78 -3.99
C PRO A 240 11.61 -19.84 -5.10
N ASP A 241 10.46 -20.51 -5.27
CA ASP A 241 10.28 -21.60 -6.22
C ASP A 241 9.27 -21.25 -7.33
N PRO A 242 9.60 -21.41 -8.62
CA PRO A 242 10.92 -21.74 -9.14
C PRO A 242 11.91 -20.57 -8.94
N PRO A 243 13.22 -20.85 -8.78
CA PRO A 243 14.22 -19.80 -8.63
C PRO A 243 14.23 -18.83 -9.81
N SER A 244 14.32 -17.55 -9.51
CA SER A 244 14.43 -16.45 -10.46
C SER A 244 15.42 -15.39 -9.95
N VAL A 245 15.88 -14.52 -10.85
CA VAL A 245 16.75 -13.38 -10.46
C VAL A 245 16.05 -12.36 -9.55
N CYS A 246 14.74 -12.49 -9.35
CA CYS A 246 13.91 -11.59 -8.54
C CYS A 246 13.35 -12.28 -7.29
N SER A 247 13.80 -13.50 -6.99
CA SER A 247 13.39 -14.28 -5.82
C SER A 247 14.57 -14.54 -4.90
N HIS A 248 14.27 -14.68 -3.61
CA HIS A 248 15.15 -15.23 -2.60
C HIS A 248 14.29 -15.89 -1.51
N GLU A 249 14.94 -16.55 -0.55
CA GLU A 249 14.28 -17.20 0.58
C GLU A 249 13.32 -16.26 1.35
N LEU A 250 12.34 -16.86 2.04
CA LEU A 250 11.48 -16.09 2.94
C LEU A 250 12.32 -15.49 4.08
N VAL A 251 12.13 -14.20 4.38
CA VAL A 251 12.88 -13.47 5.42
C VAL A 251 11.96 -12.71 6.40
N PRO A 252 12.37 -12.48 7.65
CA PRO A 252 11.47 -11.87 8.66
C PRO A 252 11.02 -10.43 8.36
N ASN A 253 11.81 -9.66 7.62
CA ASN A 253 11.55 -8.25 7.28
C ASN A 253 10.80 -8.06 5.94
N THR A 254 10.11 -9.10 5.47
CA THR A 254 9.31 -9.06 4.23
C THR A 254 8.11 -8.13 4.35
N ILE A 255 7.90 -7.36 3.29
CA ILE A 255 6.72 -6.55 2.98
C ILE A 255 5.78 -7.32 2.06
N ALA A 256 6.30 -7.89 0.97
CA ALA A 256 5.47 -8.63 0.03
C ALA A 256 6.15 -9.86 -0.58
N VAL A 257 5.36 -10.93 -0.78
CA VAL A 257 5.76 -12.14 -1.50
C VAL A 257 4.83 -12.33 -2.68
N HIS A 258 5.38 -12.30 -3.89
CA HIS A 258 4.64 -12.41 -5.16
C HIS A 258 4.74 -13.82 -5.76
N LEU A 259 3.90 -14.15 -6.75
CA LEU A 259 3.82 -15.46 -7.42
C LEU A 259 3.37 -16.61 -6.50
N LEU A 260 2.48 -16.34 -5.54
CA LEU A 260 1.81 -17.36 -4.74
C LEU A 260 0.66 -18.00 -5.53
N LYS A 261 1.00 -18.66 -6.63
CA LYS A 261 0.04 -19.17 -7.62
C LYS A 261 -0.80 -20.36 -7.14
N ASN A 262 -0.40 -21.04 -6.06
CA ASN A 262 -1.08 -22.23 -5.55
C ASN A 262 -1.19 -22.22 -4.02
N GLN A 263 -2.05 -23.08 -3.48
CA GLN A 263 -2.33 -23.13 -2.04
C GLN A 263 -1.10 -23.52 -1.22
N GLU A 264 -0.26 -24.44 -1.71
CA GLU A 264 0.96 -24.86 -1.00
C GLU A 264 1.89 -23.69 -0.70
N LYS A 265 2.17 -22.85 -1.70
CA LYS A 265 2.99 -21.64 -1.54
C LYS A 265 2.40 -20.67 -0.52
N TRP A 266 1.07 -20.50 -0.54
CA TRP A 266 0.37 -19.67 0.44
C TRP A 266 0.52 -20.22 1.85
N ILE A 267 0.27 -21.52 2.06
CA ILE A 267 0.37 -22.16 3.38
C ILE A 267 1.81 -22.09 3.92
N HIS A 268 2.81 -22.38 3.09
CA HIS A 268 4.21 -22.26 3.48
C HIS A 268 4.55 -20.82 3.90
N THR A 269 4.12 -19.83 3.12
CA THR A 269 4.33 -18.41 3.43
C THR A 269 3.65 -18.01 4.75
N LEU A 270 2.39 -18.38 4.96
CA LEU A 270 1.65 -18.05 6.19
C LEU A 270 2.25 -18.73 7.43
N ASN A 271 2.73 -19.97 7.29
CA ASN A 271 3.44 -20.69 8.35
C ASN A 271 4.75 -19.99 8.72
N PHE A 272 5.56 -19.60 7.73
CA PHE A 272 6.81 -18.89 7.97
C PHE A 272 6.60 -17.60 8.77
N PHE A 273 5.53 -16.85 8.46
CA PHE A 273 5.21 -15.60 9.17
C PHE A 273 4.33 -15.80 10.42
N ASN A 274 4.09 -17.04 10.84
CA ASN A 274 3.32 -17.37 12.05
C ASN A 274 1.92 -16.73 12.10
N PHE A 275 1.21 -16.70 10.97
CA PHE A 275 -0.07 -15.99 10.84
C PHE A 275 -1.22 -16.53 11.71
N THR A 276 -1.08 -17.76 12.17
CA THR A 276 -2.07 -18.44 13.01
C THR A 276 -1.66 -18.51 14.49
N ARG A 277 -0.52 -17.91 14.86
CA ARG A 277 0.04 -18.00 16.22
C ARG A 277 -0.91 -17.49 17.30
N ASP A 278 -1.69 -16.46 16.98
CA ASP A 278 -2.57 -15.80 17.95
C ASP A 278 -3.95 -16.48 18.07
N LEU A 279 -4.12 -17.65 17.41
CA LEU A 279 -5.30 -18.49 17.57
C LEU A 279 -5.41 -18.95 19.04
N LYS A 280 -6.49 -18.54 19.70
CA LYS A 280 -6.75 -18.90 21.10
C LYS A 280 -7.14 -20.37 21.22
N PRO A 281 -6.80 -21.08 22.30
CA PRO A 281 -7.38 -22.39 22.57
C PRO A 281 -8.90 -22.31 22.73
N SER A 282 -9.63 -23.30 22.24
CA SER A 282 -11.08 -23.40 22.41
C SER A 282 -11.53 -24.85 22.50
N LYS A 283 -12.65 -25.11 23.20
CA LYS A 283 -13.31 -26.42 23.17
C LYS A 283 -14.07 -26.68 21.87
N MET A 284 -14.25 -25.65 21.03
CA MET A 284 -14.98 -25.74 19.76
C MET A 284 -14.15 -26.34 18.63
N TYR A 285 -12.83 -26.46 18.80
CA TYR A 285 -11.93 -26.98 17.78
C TYR A 285 -10.72 -27.67 18.38
N HIS A 286 -10.13 -28.57 17.61
CA HIS A 286 -8.90 -29.26 17.93
C HIS A 286 -7.92 -29.05 16.77
N ILE A 287 -6.90 -28.23 17.01
CA ILE A 287 -5.82 -27.97 16.07
C ILE A 287 -4.55 -28.40 16.80
N SER A 288 -3.94 -29.48 16.31
CA SER A 288 -2.69 -30.07 16.81
C SER A 288 -1.51 -29.64 15.96
#